data_AF-A0A0G3BQV7-F1
#
_entry.id   AF-A0A0G3BQV7-F1
#
_cell.length_a   1.000
_cell.length_b   1.000
_cell.length_c   1.000
_cell.angle_alpha   90.00
_cell.angle_beta   90.00
_cell.angle_gamma   90.00
#
_symmetry.space_group_name_H-M   'P 1'
#
loop_
_entity.id
_entity.type
_entity.pdbx_description
1 polymer ?
#
loop_
_entity_poly.entity_id
_entity_poly.type
_entity_poly.pdbx_seq_one_letter_code
_entity_poly.pdbx_strand_id
1 'polypeptide(L)'
;MSPLLAAALAEAHALGRSRAWSPPSDAAVADAERLLDLVAAPWPAPEVLVEPTGVIALEWEAGAHGWLRLAVQGDATVEHSAVIEGDEYGQVESLSDGLPDWAAELLRRLYARDGA
;
A
#
# COMPACT_ATOMS: atom_id res chain seq x y z
N MET A 1 13.62 -7.40 -3.89
CA MET A 1 12.89 -7.28 -2.62
C MET A 1 13.27 -5.99 -1.96
N SER A 2 12.31 -5.08 -1.87
CA SER A 2 12.42 -3.78 -1.22
C SER A 2 12.80 -3.96 0.26
N PRO A 3 13.68 -3.10 0.81
CA PRO A 3 13.98 -3.10 2.25
C PRO A 3 12.75 -2.90 3.12
N LEU A 4 11.76 -2.12 2.67
CA LEU A 4 10.52 -1.86 3.39
C LEU A 4 9.68 -3.14 3.49
N LEU A 5 9.52 -3.84 2.37
CA LEU A 5 8.79 -5.10 2.33
C LEU A 5 9.48 -6.19 3.16
N ALA A 6 10.81 -6.27 3.07
CA ALA A 6 11.58 -7.22 3.86
C ALA A 6 11.41 -6.99 5.38
N ALA A 7 11.39 -5.74 5.82
CA ALA A 7 11.16 -5.37 7.21
C ALA A 7 9.74 -5.75 7.67
N ALA A 8 8.71 -5.40 6.88
CA ALA A 8 7.32 -5.71 7.17
C ALA A 8 7.06 -7.23 7.29
N LEU A 9 7.63 -8.03 6.37
CA LEU A 9 7.54 -9.49 6.42
C LEU A 9 8.22 -10.08 7.66
N ALA A 10 9.38 -9.53 8.06
CA ALA A 10 10.09 -9.98 9.25
C ALA A 10 9.30 -9.68 10.54
N GLU A 11 8.69 -8.50 10.63
CA GLU A 11 7.80 -8.13 11.73
C GLU A 11 6.57 -9.05 11.79
N ALA A 12 5.90 -9.27 10.66
CA ALA A 12 4.73 -10.14 10.58
C ALA A 12 5.03 -11.57 11.01
N HIS A 13 6.17 -12.10 10.56
CA HIS A 13 6.64 -13.42 10.98
C HIS A 13 6.89 -13.46 12.50
N ALA A 14 7.37 -12.37 13.10
CA ALA A 14 7.53 -12.31 14.55
C ALA A 14 6.19 -12.34 15.30
N LEU A 15 5.22 -11.57 14.82
CA LEU A 15 3.88 -11.48 15.41
C LEU A 15 3.10 -12.80 15.28
N GLY A 16 3.20 -13.48 14.13
CA GLY A 16 2.54 -14.76 13.85
C GLY A 16 2.99 -15.93 14.73
N ARG A 17 4.12 -15.81 15.44
CA ARG A 17 4.48 -16.80 16.48
C ARG A 17 3.59 -16.75 17.73
N SER A 18 2.81 -15.69 17.90
CA SER A 18 2.01 -15.43 19.10
C SER A 18 0.52 -15.17 18.83
N ARG A 19 0.14 -15.02 17.56
CA ARG A 19 -1.22 -14.68 17.11
C ARG A 19 -1.60 -15.55 15.93
N ALA A 20 -2.89 -15.68 15.66
CA ALA A 20 -3.41 -16.36 14.48
C ALA A 20 -3.23 -15.49 13.22
N TRP A 21 -1.99 -15.21 12.84
CA TRP A 21 -1.66 -14.52 11.60
C TRP A 21 -1.36 -15.54 10.51
N SER A 22 -1.94 -15.31 9.35
CA SER A 22 -1.59 -16.01 8.12
C SER A 22 -0.43 -15.27 7.45
N PRO A 23 0.65 -15.96 7.05
CA PRO A 23 1.68 -15.33 6.23
C PRO A 23 1.09 -14.90 4.89
N PRO A 24 1.56 -13.79 4.29
CA PRO A 24 1.24 -13.44 2.91
C PRO A 24 1.61 -14.57 1.95
N SER A 25 0.82 -14.71 0.87
CA SER A 25 1.15 -15.62 -0.22
C SER A 25 2.34 -15.08 -1.02
N ASP A 26 3.07 -15.96 -1.71
CA ASP A 26 4.16 -15.54 -2.62
C ASP A 26 3.65 -14.58 -3.70
N ALA A 27 2.39 -14.76 -4.15
CA ALA A 27 1.73 -13.86 -5.09
C ALA A 27 1.50 -12.47 -4.49
N ALA A 28 1.04 -12.38 -3.23
CA ALA A 28 0.87 -11.11 -2.55
C ALA A 28 2.22 -10.39 -2.37
N VAL A 29 3.29 -11.12 -2.04
CA VAL A 29 4.64 -10.56 -1.95
C VAL A 29 5.11 -10.03 -3.30
N ALA A 30 4.86 -10.75 -4.40
CA ALA A 30 5.20 -10.31 -5.74
C ALA A 30 4.42 -9.06 -6.17
N ASP A 31 3.11 -9.01 -5.90
CA ASP A 31 2.27 -7.84 -6.18
C ASP A 31 2.72 -6.63 -5.35
N ALA A 32 3.07 -6.83 -4.07
CA ALA A 32 3.54 -5.77 -3.19
C ALA A 32 4.89 -5.20 -3.63
N GLU A 33 5.84 -6.06 -4.02
CA GLU A 33 7.12 -5.65 -4.57
C GLU A 33 6.92 -4.82 -5.85
N ARG A 34 6.04 -5.29 -6.75
CA ARG A 34 5.71 -4.58 -7.99
C ARG A 34 5.09 -3.22 -7.70
N LEU A 35 4.13 -3.15 -6.77
CA LEU A 35 3.49 -1.91 -6.39
C LEU A 35 4.50 -0.93 -5.77
N LEU A 36 5.42 -1.41 -4.93
CA LEU A 36 6.51 -0.60 -4.37
C LEU A 36 7.42 -0.02 -5.44
N ASP A 37 7.79 -0.81 -6.46
CA ASP A 37 8.60 -0.34 -7.58
C ASP A 37 7.87 0.74 -8.40
N LEU A 38 6.56 0.62 -8.58
CA LEU A 38 5.73 1.59 -9.32
C LEU A 38 5.56 2.92 -8.59
N VAL A 39 5.57 2.91 -7.26
CA VAL A 39 5.46 4.14 -6.43
C VAL A 39 6.83 4.70 -6.02
N ALA A 40 7.91 3.96 -6.28
CA ALA A 40 9.28 4.42 -6.03
C ALA A 40 9.65 5.51 -7.05
N ALA A 41 10.03 6.69 -6.53
CA ALA A 41 10.55 7.88 -7.24
C ALA A 41 9.59 9.07 -7.50
N PRO A 42 8.25 8.93 -7.65
CA PRO A 42 7.37 10.09 -7.64
C PRO A 42 6.87 10.49 -6.24
N TRP A 43 6.92 9.59 -5.26
CA TRP A 43 6.27 9.78 -3.95
C TRP A 43 7.23 9.55 -2.78
N PRO A 44 6.94 10.12 -1.59
CA PRO A 44 7.54 9.67 -0.35
C PRO A 44 7.35 8.16 -0.16
N ALA A 45 8.31 7.54 0.54
CA ALA A 45 8.22 6.12 0.84
C ALA A 45 6.98 5.83 1.71
N PRO A 46 6.18 4.80 1.39
CA PRO A 46 5.08 4.37 2.24
C PRO A 46 5.60 3.66 3.49
N GLU A 47 4.75 3.59 4.51
CA GLU A 47 4.81 2.54 5.51
C GLU A 47 4.27 1.24 4.88
N VAL A 48 4.96 0.12 5.10
CA VAL A 48 4.54 -1.18 4.57
C VAL A 48 4.09 -2.05 5.74
N LEU A 49 2.85 -2.53 5.68
CA LEU A 49 2.22 -3.31 6.73
C LEU A 49 1.77 -4.67 6.18
N VAL A 50 1.85 -5.68 7.02
CA VAL A 50 1.27 -7.01 6.74
C VAL A 50 0.13 -7.23 7.71
N GLU A 51 -1.04 -7.47 7.17
CA GLU A 51 -2.24 -7.71 7.95
C GLU A 51 -2.32 -9.16 8.47
N PRO A 52 -3.12 -9.42 9.52
CA PRO A 52 -3.32 -10.78 10.05
C PRO A 52 -3.82 -11.80 9.01
N THR A 53 -4.46 -11.34 7.95
CA THR A 53 -5.02 -12.15 6.86
C THR A 53 -4.01 -12.47 5.77
N GLY A 54 -2.80 -11.91 5.83
CA GLY A 54 -1.77 -12.03 4.80
C GLY A 54 -1.87 -10.99 3.68
N VAL A 55 -2.77 -10.01 3.80
CA VAL A 55 -2.80 -8.82 2.94
C VAL A 55 -1.58 -7.96 3.21
N ILE A 56 -1.00 -7.37 2.17
CA ILE A 56 0.11 -6.42 2.29
C ILE A 56 -0.41 -5.05 1.89
N ALA A 57 -0.22 -4.06 2.76
CA ALA A 57 -0.66 -2.69 2.56
C ALA A 57 0.53 -1.72 2.50
N LEU A 58 0.44 -0.73 1.62
CA LEU A 58 1.29 0.45 1.56
C LEU A 58 0.46 1.63 2.03
N GLU A 59 0.93 2.35 3.05
CA GLU A 59 0.24 3.47 3.65
C GLU A 59 1.06 4.77 3.56
N TRP A 60 0.38 5.86 3.21
CA TRP A 60 0.91 7.20 3.22
C TRP A 60 0.04 8.07 4.10
N GLU A 61 0.66 8.82 5.00
CA GLU A 61 -0.01 9.80 5.85
C GLU A 61 0.55 11.20 5.56
N ALA A 62 -0.34 12.16 5.29
CA ALA A 62 -0.01 13.56 5.01
C ALA A 62 -0.49 14.49 6.14
N GLY A 63 -0.47 14.00 7.37
CA GLY A 63 -0.93 14.73 8.55
C GLY A 63 -2.42 15.09 8.45
N ALA A 64 -2.76 16.36 8.70
CA ALA A 64 -4.15 16.83 8.67
C ALA A 64 -4.79 16.77 7.27
N HIS A 65 -3.99 16.63 6.21
CA HIS A 65 -4.50 16.56 4.84
C HIS A 65 -5.20 15.23 4.55
N GLY A 66 -4.73 14.13 5.15
CA GLY A 66 -5.33 12.82 4.93
C GLY A 66 -4.33 11.67 4.90
N TRP A 67 -4.84 10.53 4.45
CA TRP A 67 -4.09 9.29 4.29
C TRP A 67 -4.55 8.51 3.05
N LEU A 68 -3.67 7.65 2.56
CA LEU A 68 -3.94 6.70 1.49
C LEU A 68 -3.38 5.33 1.88
N ARG A 69 -4.17 4.29 1.64
CA ARG A 69 -3.80 2.89 1.76
C ARG A 69 -4.03 2.19 0.42
N LEU A 70 -3.00 1.51 -0.06
CA LEU A 70 -3.05 0.61 -1.23
C LEU A 70 -2.74 -0.81 -0.76
N ALA A 71 -3.62 -1.77 -0.99
CA ALA A 71 -3.48 -3.13 -0.49
C ALA A 71 -3.57 -4.18 -1.58
N VAL A 72 -2.79 -5.26 -1.44
CA VAL A 72 -2.72 -6.37 -2.38
C VAL A 72 -2.86 -7.71 -1.65
N GLN A 73 -3.51 -8.68 -2.29
CA GLN A 73 -3.73 -10.03 -1.74
C GLN A 73 -3.17 -11.16 -2.63
N GLY A 74 -2.52 -10.83 -3.74
CA GLY A 74 -1.93 -11.81 -4.66
C GLY A 74 -2.86 -12.26 -5.79
N ASP A 75 -3.86 -11.44 -6.12
CA ASP A 75 -4.79 -11.65 -7.22
C ASP A 75 -4.59 -10.64 -8.38
N ALA A 76 -3.44 -9.94 -8.38
CA ALA A 76 -3.13 -8.86 -9.31
C ALA A 76 -4.16 -7.73 -9.29
N THR A 77 -4.74 -7.43 -8.12
CA THR A 77 -5.55 -6.24 -7.87
C THR A 77 -4.97 -5.40 -6.75
N VAL A 78 -5.28 -4.10 -6.78
CA VAL A 78 -5.00 -3.14 -5.71
C VAL A 78 -6.33 -2.64 -5.17
N GLU A 79 -6.56 -2.84 -3.88
CA GLU A 79 -7.62 -2.19 -3.14
C GLU A 79 -7.12 -0.83 -2.63
N HIS A 80 -7.90 0.21 -2.90
CA HIS A 80 -7.63 1.59 -2.51
C HIS A 80 -8.56 1.97 -1.38
N SER A 81 -8.02 2.61 -0.35
CA SER A 81 -8.80 3.29 0.68
C SER A 81 -8.09 4.58 1.05
N ALA A 82 -8.79 5.70 1.05
CA ALA A 82 -8.21 6.98 1.39
C ALA A 82 -9.24 7.91 2.03
N VAL A 83 -8.75 8.81 2.87
CA VAL A 83 -9.48 10.01 3.28
C VAL A 83 -8.57 11.20 2.99
N ILE A 84 -9.00 12.12 2.13
CA ILE A 84 -8.22 13.29 1.73
C ILE A 84 -9.13 14.51 1.83
N GLU A 85 -8.75 15.50 2.64
CA GLU A 85 -9.51 16.73 2.89
C GLU A 85 -10.96 16.49 3.40
N GLY A 86 -11.19 15.34 4.03
CA GLY A 86 -12.50 14.93 4.54
C GLY A 86 -13.36 14.15 3.55
N ASP A 87 -12.90 13.98 2.30
CA ASP A 87 -13.54 13.12 1.32
C ASP A 87 -13.02 11.68 1.42
N GLU A 88 -13.94 10.72 1.39
CA GLU A 88 -13.63 9.28 1.41
C GLU A 88 -13.56 8.72 -0.01
N TYR A 89 -12.51 7.95 -0.28
CA TYR A 89 -12.28 7.29 -1.57
C TYR A 89 -12.04 5.79 -1.36
N GLY A 90 -12.70 4.98 -2.17
CA GLY A 90 -12.52 3.53 -2.18
C GLY A 90 -12.74 2.96 -3.57
N GLN A 91 -11.81 2.12 -4.03
CA GLN A 91 -11.89 1.48 -5.35
C GLN A 91 -10.98 0.25 -5.40
N VAL A 92 -11.28 -0.69 -6.30
CA VAL A 92 -10.38 -1.80 -6.65
C VAL A 92 -10.01 -1.68 -8.11
N GLU A 93 -8.73 -1.83 -8.43
CA GLU A 93 -8.24 -1.80 -9.81
C GLU A 93 -7.23 -2.92 -10.06
N SER A 94 -7.06 -3.30 -11.33
CA SER A 94 -6.07 -4.29 -11.72
C SER A 94 -4.65 -3.73 -11.64
N LEU A 95 -3.75 -4.48 -11.00
CA LEU A 95 -2.32 -4.23 -10.99
C LEU A 95 -1.70 -4.80 -12.27
N SER A 96 -1.21 -3.92 -13.13
CA SER A 96 -0.61 -4.29 -14.42
C SER A 96 0.81 -3.73 -14.53
N ASP A 97 1.28 -3.45 -15.74
CA ASP A 97 2.63 -2.93 -15.99
C ASP A 97 2.84 -1.50 -15.48
N GLY A 98 1.77 -0.76 -15.18
CA GLY A 98 1.82 0.57 -14.60
C GLY A 98 1.05 0.66 -13.27
N LEU A 99 1.29 1.76 -12.54
CA LEU A 99 0.48 2.13 -11.40
C LEU A 99 -0.96 2.36 -11.88
N PRO A 100 -1.99 1.78 -11.22
CA PRO A 100 -3.37 2.04 -11.58
C PRO A 100 -3.70 3.54 -11.57
N ASP A 101 -4.54 3.98 -12.51
CA ASP A 101 -4.80 5.40 -12.74
C ASP A 101 -5.37 6.08 -11.48
N TRP A 102 -6.23 5.38 -10.74
CA TRP A 102 -6.82 5.92 -9.51
C TRP A 102 -5.80 5.97 -8.37
N ALA A 103 -4.95 4.95 -8.19
CA ALA A 103 -3.83 5.03 -7.26
C ALA A 103 -2.94 6.26 -7.53
N ALA A 104 -2.61 6.51 -8.80
CA ALA A 104 -1.81 7.65 -9.20
C ALA A 104 -2.51 9.00 -8.93
N GLU A 105 -3.82 9.08 -9.17
CA GLU A 105 -4.64 10.26 -8.84
C GLU A 105 -4.70 10.51 -7.34
N LEU A 106 -4.95 9.47 -6.52
CA LEU A 106 -5.03 9.62 -5.06
C LEU A 106 -3.69 10.03 -4.47
N LEU A 107 -2.57 9.48 -4.93
CA LEU A 107 -1.22 9.94 -4.53
C LEU A 107 -0.97 11.39 -4.92
N ARG A 108 -1.40 11.79 -6.13
CA ARG A 108 -1.34 13.20 -6.55
C ARG A 108 -2.17 14.10 -5.65
N ARG A 109 -3.38 13.71 -5.26
CA ARG A 109 -4.25 14.48 -4.36
C ARG A 109 -3.70 14.58 -2.95
N LEU A 110 -3.18 13.47 -2.42
CA LEU A 110 -2.61 13.40 -1.08
C LEU A 110 -1.41 14.34 -0.93
N TYR A 111 -0.63 14.53 -1.99
CA TYR A 111 0.55 15.40 -1.99
C TYR A 111 0.39 16.67 -2.81
N ALA A 112 -0.81 16.96 -3.32
CA ALA A 112 -1.11 18.25 -3.91
C ALA A 112 -0.96 19.28 -2.79
N ARG A 113 0.08 20.12 -2.87
CA ARG A 113 0.20 21.25 -1.96
C ARG A 113 -1.02 22.14 -2.23
N ASP A 114 -1.82 22.39 -1.20
CA ASP A 114 -2.61 23.62 -1.17
C ASP A 114 -1.70 24.78 -1.57
N GLY A 115 -2.18 25.57 -2.53
CA GLY A 115 -1.39 26.50 -3.33
C GLY A 115 -0.33 27.29 -2.56
N ALA A 116 0.82 27.48 -3.23
CA ALA A 116 1.74 28.57 -2.92
C ALA A 116 1.03 29.93 -2.94
#